data_AF-A0A8T7C0A5-F1
#
_entry.id   AF-A0A8T7C0A5-F1
#
_cell.length_a   1.000
_cell.length_b   1.000
_cell.length_c   1.000
_cell.angle_alpha   90.00
_cell.angle_beta   90.00
_cell.angle_gamma   90.00
#
_symmetry.space_group_name_H-M   'P 1'
#
loop_
_entity.id
_entity.type
_entity.pdbx_description
1 polymer ?
#
loop_
_entity_poly.entity_id
_entity_poly.type
_entity_poly.pdbx_seq_one_letter_code
_entity_poly.pdbx_strand_id
1 'polypeptide(L)'
;ELTELMSELDELVYDVDDSLADAAAAAGVEIQQSDWITRSGGTGIGSSAAVRDIAFSTEVLNDGLNSNAIEVDEKVVYVRLNEHRPAQLMTLDEVRPRIVNELKTRLAGEKATEIGTEQLTLLNNGNGIEEVALALDLEVSEERSIQRSDRELPAEAVTEIFAADKPGDTPVHGGASASNGDYVLFELNSVAAGDPLDDAQVEELVRAVANMEFAAYIAALREKAKVVTRPELLSQ
;
A
#
# COMPACT_ATOMS: atom_id res chain seq x y z
N GLU A 1 32.52 -29.77 24.41
CA GLU A 1 32.90 -28.37 24.18
C GLU A 1 31.68 -27.49 23.88
N LEU A 2 31.15 -27.37 22.66
CA LEU A 2 30.05 -26.40 22.39
C LEU A 2 28.74 -26.72 23.16
N THR A 3 28.38 -28.00 23.25
CA THR A 3 27.19 -28.46 24.01
C THR A 3 27.34 -28.32 25.52
N GLU A 4 28.56 -28.40 26.05
CA GLU A 4 28.81 -28.19 27.48
C GLU A 4 28.73 -26.71 27.82
N LEU A 5 29.29 -25.85 26.96
CA LEU A 5 29.15 -24.40 27.09
C LEU A 5 27.68 -23.97 27.01
N MET A 6 26.89 -24.50 26.07
CA MET A 6 25.46 -24.17 25.98
C MET A 6 24.69 -24.57 27.25
N SER A 7 24.94 -25.75 27.80
CA SER A 7 24.31 -26.17 29.06
C SER A 7 24.71 -25.27 30.23
N GLU A 8 25.99 -24.86 30.31
CA GLU A 8 26.47 -23.93 31.34
C GLU A 8 25.81 -22.55 31.20
N LEU A 9 25.67 -22.04 29.97
CA LEU A 9 24.99 -20.78 29.72
C LEU A 9 23.50 -20.85 30.07
N ASP A 10 22.80 -21.93 29.71
CA ASP A 10 21.39 -22.12 30.06
C ASP A 10 21.18 -22.13 31.59
N GLU A 11 22.08 -22.78 32.34
CA GLU A 11 22.06 -22.78 33.81
C GLU A 11 22.30 -21.38 34.38
N LEU A 12 23.33 -20.67 33.93
CA LEU A 12 23.64 -19.32 34.40
C LEU A 12 22.55 -18.31 34.08
N VAL A 13 21.94 -18.39 32.89
CA VAL A 13 20.85 -17.52 32.46
C VAL A 13 19.58 -17.77 33.28
N TYR A 14 19.35 -19.02 33.70
CA TYR A 14 18.22 -19.40 34.54
C TYR A 14 18.41 -19.04 36.02
N ASP A 15 19.61 -19.26 36.56
CA ASP A 15 19.92 -19.04 37.98
C ASP A 15 20.07 -17.55 38.34
N VAL A 16 20.59 -16.74 37.40
CA VAL A 16 20.75 -15.29 37.57
C VAL A 16 19.68 -14.57 36.76
N ASP A 17 18.46 -14.55 37.31
CA ASP A 17 17.26 -14.10 36.61
C ASP A 17 17.20 -12.59 36.29
N ASP A 18 18.07 -11.78 36.89
CA ASP A 18 18.08 -10.32 36.77
C ASP A 18 19.22 -9.76 35.90
N SER A 19 20.10 -10.61 35.37
CA SER A 19 21.29 -10.20 34.63
C SER A 19 21.78 -11.27 33.64
N LEU A 20 22.47 -10.84 32.58
CA LEU A 20 23.19 -11.72 31.64
C LEU A 20 24.71 -11.70 31.85
N ALA A 21 25.19 -11.03 32.91
CA ALA A 21 26.62 -10.78 33.10
C ALA A 21 27.46 -12.05 33.26
N ASP A 22 26.98 -13.01 34.05
CA ASP A 22 27.72 -14.24 34.34
C ASP A 22 27.77 -15.16 33.11
N ALA A 23 26.66 -15.28 32.37
CA ALA A 23 26.61 -15.99 31.09
C ALA A 23 27.51 -15.33 30.04
N ALA A 24 27.49 -13.99 29.96
CA ALA A 24 28.37 -13.26 29.02
C ALA A 24 29.86 -13.45 29.36
N ALA A 25 30.22 -13.45 30.65
CA ALA A 25 31.57 -13.71 31.11
C ALA A 25 32.03 -15.15 30.81
N ALA A 26 31.17 -16.15 31.03
CA ALA A 26 31.43 -17.55 30.71
C ALA A 26 31.63 -17.77 29.20
N ALA A 27 30.83 -17.11 28.36
CA ALA A 27 30.97 -17.14 26.91
C ALA A 27 32.12 -16.25 26.37
N GLY A 28 32.72 -15.39 27.20
CA GLY A 28 33.75 -14.44 26.79
C GLY A 28 33.25 -13.35 25.83
N VAL A 29 31.99 -12.95 25.94
CA VAL A 29 31.33 -11.94 25.08
C VAL A 29 30.86 -10.74 25.90
N GLU A 30 30.62 -9.62 25.22
CA GLU A 30 30.00 -8.44 25.83
C GLU A 30 28.48 -8.45 25.65
N ILE A 31 27.76 -7.97 26.66
CA ILE A 31 26.31 -7.73 26.56
C ILE A 31 26.09 -6.58 25.57
N GLN A 32 25.20 -6.81 24.60
CA GLN A 32 24.81 -5.80 23.61
C GLN A 32 23.40 -5.30 23.87
N GLN A 33 23.17 -4.02 23.59
CA GLN A 33 21.84 -3.42 23.62
C GLN A 33 21.32 -3.24 22.19
N SER A 34 20.11 -3.75 21.91
CA SER A 34 19.45 -3.53 20.63
C SER A 34 18.83 -2.13 20.52
N ASP A 35 18.52 -1.72 19.29
CA ASP A 35 17.53 -0.66 19.05
C ASP A 35 16.11 -1.12 19.47
N TRP A 36 15.14 -0.23 19.32
CA TRP A 36 13.71 -0.54 19.55
C TRP A 36 13.24 -1.69 18.67
N ILE A 37 12.68 -2.72 19.32
CA ILE A 37 12.04 -3.86 18.67
C ILE A 37 10.52 -3.71 18.84
N THR A 38 9.76 -3.84 17.75
CA THR A 38 8.30 -3.93 17.79
C THR A 38 7.87 -5.37 17.53
N ARG A 39 6.60 -5.71 17.80
CA ARG A 39 6.05 -7.03 17.47
C ARG A 39 6.13 -7.35 15.96
N SER A 40 6.13 -6.32 15.11
CA SER A 40 6.14 -6.49 13.65
C SER A 40 7.52 -6.34 13.00
N GLY A 41 8.52 -5.82 13.70
CA GLY A 41 9.85 -5.64 13.12
C GLY A 41 10.89 -4.98 14.02
N GLY A 42 12.12 -4.93 13.54
CA GLY A 42 13.27 -4.32 14.21
C GLY A 42 14.53 -4.48 13.35
N THR A 43 15.59 -3.78 13.75
CA THR A 43 16.93 -3.90 13.15
C THR A 43 17.79 -4.92 13.93
N GLY A 44 18.88 -5.39 13.34
CA GLY A 44 19.78 -6.36 13.99
C GLY A 44 19.05 -7.64 14.38
N ILE A 45 19.22 -8.10 15.63
CA ILE A 45 18.52 -9.30 16.14
C ILE A 45 16.98 -9.17 16.09
N GLY A 46 16.45 -7.94 16.09
CA GLY A 46 15.01 -7.67 15.99
C GLY A 46 14.41 -7.97 14.61
N SER A 47 15.23 -8.27 13.59
CA SER A 47 14.74 -8.77 12.30
C SER A 47 14.27 -10.22 12.38
N SER A 48 14.81 -11.00 13.33
CA SER A 48 14.41 -12.39 13.57
C SER A 48 13.03 -12.47 14.24
N ALA A 49 12.12 -13.25 13.66
CA ALA A 49 10.80 -13.47 14.24
C ALA A 49 10.88 -14.18 15.60
N ALA A 50 11.78 -15.16 15.74
CA ALA A 50 11.97 -15.89 17.00
C ALA A 50 12.40 -14.96 18.15
N VAL A 51 13.29 -14.01 17.85
CA VAL A 51 13.71 -12.99 18.82
C VAL A 51 12.54 -12.09 19.21
N ARG A 52 11.73 -11.66 18.24
CA ARG A 52 10.54 -10.83 18.52
C ARG A 52 9.52 -11.58 19.37
N ASP A 53 9.23 -12.84 19.05
CA ASP A 53 8.25 -13.63 19.79
C ASP A 53 8.67 -13.81 21.25
N ILE A 54 9.96 -14.06 21.48
CA ILE A 54 10.52 -14.24 22.81
C ILE A 54 10.67 -12.91 23.57
N ALA A 55 11.14 -11.84 22.93
CA ALA A 55 11.24 -10.51 23.55
C ALA A 55 9.88 -9.97 24.02
N PHE A 56 8.79 -10.41 23.40
CA PHE A 56 7.41 -10.06 23.77
C PHE A 56 6.66 -11.19 24.49
N SER A 57 7.35 -12.24 24.96
CA SER A 57 6.77 -13.31 25.77
C SER A 57 6.44 -12.80 27.18
N THR A 58 5.65 -13.57 27.94
CA THR A 58 5.31 -13.21 29.32
C THR A 58 6.56 -13.14 30.20
N GLU A 59 7.45 -14.12 30.06
CA GLU A 59 8.66 -14.28 30.85
C GLU A 59 9.60 -13.07 30.66
N VAL A 60 9.84 -12.66 29.42
CA VAL A 60 10.75 -11.54 29.15
C VAL A 60 10.06 -10.18 29.38
N LEU A 61 8.85 -9.99 28.84
CA LEU A 61 8.20 -8.68 28.84
C LEU A 61 7.51 -8.33 30.15
N ASN A 62 6.82 -9.30 30.77
CA ASN A 62 6.01 -9.07 31.97
C ASN A 62 6.78 -9.42 33.24
N ASP A 63 7.47 -10.56 33.24
CA ASP A 63 8.19 -11.04 34.42
C ASP A 63 9.63 -10.52 34.49
N GLY A 64 10.15 -9.96 33.39
CA GLY A 64 11.49 -9.36 33.34
C GLY A 64 12.60 -10.38 33.51
N LEU A 65 12.35 -11.64 33.14
CA LEU A 65 13.30 -12.75 33.20
C LEU A 65 14.15 -12.78 31.93
N ASN A 66 15.26 -13.50 32.00
CA ASN A 66 16.04 -13.82 30.81
C ASN A 66 15.29 -14.83 29.93
N SER A 67 15.50 -14.78 28.62
CA SER A 67 14.94 -15.77 27.70
C SER A 67 15.68 -17.11 27.78
N ASN A 68 15.01 -18.16 27.32
CA ASN A 68 15.70 -19.37 26.87
C ASN A 68 16.59 -19.07 25.64
N ALA A 69 17.48 -20.00 25.31
CA ALA A 69 18.33 -19.93 24.11
C ALA A 69 17.49 -19.74 22.84
N ILE A 70 17.87 -18.75 22.03
CA ILE A 70 17.26 -18.45 20.74
C ILE A 70 18.29 -18.71 19.64
N GLU A 71 17.99 -19.65 18.76
CA GLU A 71 18.80 -19.86 17.56
C GLU A 71 18.49 -18.77 16.52
N VAL A 72 19.51 -18.00 16.15
CA VAL A 72 19.45 -16.94 15.13
C VAL A 72 20.60 -17.14 14.17
N ASP A 73 20.28 -17.60 12.96
CA ASP A 73 21.26 -18.02 11.95
C ASP A 73 22.26 -19.04 12.52
N GLU A 74 23.55 -18.71 12.58
CA GLU A 74 24.61 -19.56 13.13
C GLU A 74 24.99 -19.19 14.58
N LYS A 75 24.12 -18.45 15.29
CA LYS A 75 24.36 -17.95 16.64
C LYS A 75 23.27 -18.38 17.60
N VAL A 76 23.65 -18.49 18.87
CA VAL A 76 22.72 -18.61 19.99
C VAL A 76 22.66 -17.26 20.69
N VAL A 77 21.45 -16.76 20.91
CA VAL A 77 21.18 -15.46 21.52
C VAL A 77 20.29 -15.66 22.74
N TYR A 78 20.62 -14.97 23.82
CA TYR A 78 19.75 -14.82 25.00
C TYR A 78 19.36 -13.35 25.08
N VAL A 79 18.09 -13.07 25.35
CA VAL A 79 17.57 -11.70 25.45
C VAL A 79 16.97 -11.45 26.82
N ARG A 80 17.11 -10.21 27.28
CA ARG A 80 16.55 -9.70 28.52
C ARG A 80 15.89 -8.35 28.23
N LEU A 81 14.77 -8.07 28.91
CA LEU A 81 14.15 -6.76 28.82
C LEU A 81 15.05 -5.69 29.43
N ASN A 82 15.37 -4.65 28.65
CA ASN A 82 16.05 -3.46 29.12
C ASN A 82 15.06 -2.30 29.38
N GLU A 83 14.33 -1.88 28.35
CA GLU A 83 13.30 -0.84 28.43
C GLU A 83 12.06 -1.29 27.65
N HIS A 84 10.87 -1.14 28.24
CA HIS A 84 9.60 -1.37 27.55
C HIS A 84 8.83 -0.05 27.42
N ARG A 85 8.48 0.30 26.18
CA ARG A 85 7.54 1.39 25.89
C ARG A 85 6.20 0.81 25.45
N PRO A 86 5.13 0.99 26.24
CA PRO A 86 3.82 0.52 25.86
C PRO A 86 3.34 1.24 24.60
N ALA A 87 2.54 0.55 23.79
CA ALA A 87 1.91 1.16 22.62
C ALA A 87 1.07 2.36 23.06
N GLN A 88 1.39 3.54 22.51
CA GLN A 88 0.65 4.76 22.74
C GLN A 88 0.19 5.32 21.40
N LEU A 89 -0.99 5.92 21.38
CA LEU A 89 -1.40 6.74 20.24
C LEU A 89 -0.39 7.89 20.09
N MET A 90 0.16 8.03 18.89
CA MET A 90 0.98 9.18 18.57
C MET A 90 0.17 10.45 18.87
N THR A 91 0.79 11.41 19.54
CA THR A 91 0.16 12.68 19.86
C THR A 91 -0.16 13.45 18.57
N LEU A 92 -1.13 14.36 18.65
CA LEU A 92 -1.46 15.20 17.50
C LEU A 92 -0.21 15.93 16.97
N ASP A 93 0.69 16.40 17.84
CA ASP A 93 1.88 17.12 17.42
C ASP A 93 2.87 16.25 16.65
N GLU A 94 2.98 14.96 16.99
CA GLU A 94 3.83 14.00 16.28
C GLU A 94 3.29 13.67 14.87
N VAL A 95 1.96 13.59 14.72
CA VAL A 95 1.33 13.28 13.42
C VAL A 95 0.89 14.50 12.62
N ARG A 96 0.89 15.69 13.23
CA ARG A 96 0.43 16.95 12.61
C ARG A 96 1.08 17.21 11.26
N PRO A 97 2.39 17.05 11.05
CA PRO A 97 2.99 17.29 9.74
C PRO A 97 2.43 16.38 8.65
N ARG A 98 2.15 15.10 8.98
CA ARG A 98 1.55 14.14 8.05
C ARG A 98 0.12 14.53 7.71
N ILE A 99 -0.69 14.83 8.72
CA ILE A 99 -2.09 15.26 8.55
C ILE A 99 -2.17 16.54 7.72
N VAL A 100 -1.33 17.53 8.01
CA VAL A 100 -1.31 18.80 7.26
C VAL A 100 -0.97 18.56 5.80
N ASN A 101 0.02 17.71 5.50
CA ASN A 101 0.36 17.38 4.12
C ASN A 101 -0.77 16.63 3.42
N GLU A 102 -1.38 15.64 4.07
CA GLU A 102 -2.52 14.89 3.52
C GLU A 102 -3.71 15.81 3.21
N LEU A 103 -4.05 16.71 4.15
CA LEU A 103 -5.12 17.69 3.95
C LEU A 103 -4.78 18.69 2.84
N LYS A 104 -3.53 19.14 2.73
CA LYS A 104 -3.11 20.03 1.64
C LYS A 104 -3.25 19.34 0.28
N THR A 105 -2.78 18.11 0.14
CA THR A 105 -2.90 17.35 -1.11
C THR A 105 -4.37 17.14 -1.47
N ARG A 106 -5.20 16.73 -0.50
CA ARG A 106 -6.64 16.55 -0.73
C ARG A 106 -7.33 17.85 -1.16
N LEU A 107 -7.11 18.94 -0.43
CA LEU A 107 -7.72 20.24 -0.73
C LEU A 107 -7.22 20.82 -2.05
N ALA A 108 -5.94 20.60 -2.39
CA ALA A 108 -5.39 20.98 -3.68
C ALA A 108 -6.08 20.23 -4.82
N GLY A 109 -6.31 18.93 -4.68
CA GLY A 109 -7.02 18.15 -5.69
C GLY A 109 -8.50 18.52 -5.82
N GLU A 110 -9.20 18.73 -4.71
CA GLU A 110 -10.56 19.27 -4.71
C GLU A 110 -10.63 20.61 -5.46
N LYS A 111 -9.65 21.49 -5.23
CA LYS A 111 -9.57 22.78 -5.90
C LYS A 111 -9.22 22.66 -7.39
N ALA A 112 -8.35 21.73 -7.75
CA ALA A 112 -8.01 21.43 -9.14
C ALA A 112 -9.24 20.93 -9.91
N THR A 113 -10.03 20.03 -9.32
CA THR A 113 -11.29 19.57 -9.90
C THR A 113 -12.29 20.71 -10.09
N GLU A 114 -12.47 21.56 -9.08
CA GLU A 114 -13.35 22.74 -9.18
C GLU A 114 -12.94 23.63 -10.37
N ILE A 115 -11.67 24.07 -10.39
CA ILE A 115 -11.13 24.92 -11.46
C ILE A 115 -11.26 24.23 -12.83
N GLY A 116 -10.90 22.95 -12.92
CA GLY A 116 -10.94 22.18 -14.15
C GLY A 116 -12.35 22.04 -14.74
N THR A 117 -13.36 21.82 -13.88
CA THR A 117 -14.76 21.76 -14.33
C THR A 117 -15.30 23.12 -14.78
N GLU A 118 -14.87 24.21 -14.16
CA GLU A 118 -15.17 25.58 -14.61
C GLU A 118 -14.55 25.84 -15.99
N GLN A 119 -13.28 25.47 -16.18
CA GLN A 119 -12.58 25.61 -17.46
C GLN A 119 -13.18 24.75 -18.57
N LEU A 120 -13.60 23.51 -18.27
CA LEU A 120 -14.32 22.65 -19.22
C LEU A 120 -15.61 23.32 -19.70
N THR A 121 -16.30 24.06 -18.84
CA THR A 121 -17.50 24.81 -19.23
C THR A 121 -17.16 25.93 -20.22
N LEU A 122 -16.04 26.63 -20.04
CA LEU A 122 -15.58 27.67 -20.97
C LEU A 122 -15.19 27.08 -22.33
N LEU A 123 -14.47 25.96 -22.32
CA LEU A 123 -14.07 25.23 -23.53
C LEU A 123 -15.31 24.74 -24.31
N ASN A 124 -16.31 24.21 -23.62
CA ASN A 124 -17.60 23.83 -24.21
C ASN A 124 -18.43 25.01 -24.74
N ASN A 125 -18.20 26.22 -24.23
CA ASN A 125 -18.81 27.45 -24.72
C ASN A 125 -18.05 28.10 -25.89
N GLY A 126 -17.00 27.44 -26.40
CA GLY A 126 -16.28 27.83 -27.63
C GLY A 126 -15.02 28.67 -27.40
N ASN A 127 -14.52 28.78 -26.17
CA ASN A 127 -13.17 29.31 -25.93
C ASN A 127 -12.14 28.27 -26.40
N GLY A 128 -10.96 28.69 -26.87
CA GLY A 128 -9.91 27.75 -27.31
C GLY A 128 -9.16 27.12 -26.14
N ILE A 129 -8.65 25.90 -26.31
CA ILE A 129 -7.90 25.20 -25.24
C ILE A 129 -6.62 25.95 -24.85
N GLU A 130 -5.94 26.60 -25.79
CA GLU A 130 -4.75 27.42 -25.53
C GLU A 130 -5.08 28.67 -24.72
N GLU A 131 -6.25 29.28 -24.94
CA GLU A 131 -6.72 30.44 -24.18
C GLU A 131 -7.02 30.03 -22.73
N VAL A 132 -7.69 28.90 -22.55
CA VAL A 132 -7.98 28.32 -21.23
C VAL A 132 -6.70 27.97 -20.48
N ALA A 133 -5.73 27.33 -21.15
CA ALA A 133 -4.45 26.98 -20.53
C ALA A 133 -3.66 28.23 -20.12
N LEU A 134 -3.57 29.23 -21.00
CA LEU A 134 -2.86 30.47 -20.72
C LEU A 134 -3.45 31.24 -19.52
N ALA A 135 -4.78 31.22 -19.36
CA ALA A 135 -5.45 31.85 -18.22
C ALA A 135 -5.09 31.21 -16.86
N LEU A 136 -4.56 29.98 -16.88
CA LEU A 136 -4.08 29.24 -15.70
C LEU A 136 -2.55 29.19 -15.59
N ASP A 137 -1.82 29.97 -16.40
CA ASP A 137 -0.36 29.87 -16.54
C ASP A 137 0.13 28.45 -16.89
N LEU A 138 -0.65 27.73 -17.69
CA LEU A 138 -0.37 26.37 -18.16
C LEU A 138 -0.04 26.35 -19.67
N GLU A 139 0.65 25.30 -20.09
CA GLU A 139 0.92 24.99 -21.50
C GLU A 139 0.11 23.75 -21.93
N VAL A 140 -0.39 23.76 -23.16
CA VAL A 140 -1.08 22.61 -23.75
C VAL A 140 -0.04 21.59 -24.24
N SER A 141 -0.15 20.35 -23.78
CA SER A 141 0.61 19.23 -24.35
C SER A 141 -0.18 18.61 -25.51
N GLU A 142 0.43 18.55 -26.69
CA GLU A 142 -0.17 17.85 -27.84
C GLU A 142 0.25 16.38 -27.83
N GLU A 143 -0.68 15.51 -27.45
CA GLU A 143 -0.48 14.07 -27.46
C GLU A 143 -1.07 13.43 -28.72
N ARG A 144 -0.32 12.52 -29.35
CA ARG A 144 -0.74 11.80 -30.56
C ARG A 144 -0.67 10.30 -30.33
N SER A 145 -1.61 9.57 -30.93
CA SER A 145 -1.62 8.10 -30.89
C SER A 145 -1.71 7.49 -29.48
N ILE A 146 -2.38 8.18 -28.55
CA ILE A 146 -2.70 7.65 -27.21
C ILE A 146 -3.45 6.32 -27.37
N GLN A 147 -3.04 5.31 -26.60
CA GLN A 147 -3.67 3.98 -26.57
C GLN A 147 -4.46 3.77 -25.28
N ARG A 148 -5.39 2.80 -25.27
CA ARG A 148 -6.14 2.45 -24.04
C ARG A 148 -5.25 1.98 -22.90
N SER A 149 -4.06 1.47 -23.23
CA SER A 149 -3.04 1.00 -22.30
C SER A 149 -1.94 2.03 -22.04
N ASP A 150 -2.15 3.30 -22.41
CA ASP A 150 -1.20 4.37 -22.16
C ASP A 150 -0.91 4.48 -20.66
N ARG A 151 0.36 4.79 -20.32
CA ARG A 151 0.83 4.90 -18.94
C ARG A 151 1.56 6.22 -18.69
N GLU A 152 1.71 7.06 -19.70
CA GLU A 152 2.29 8.40 -19.57
C GLU A 152 1.22 9.37 -19.04
N LEU A 153 -0.03 9.18 -19.47
CA LEU A 153 -1.18 9.91 -18.95
C LEU A 153 -1.80 9.22 -17.73
N PRO A 154 -2.46 9.98 -16.84
CA PRO A 154 -3.27 9.40 -15.77
C PRO A 154 -4.34 8.45 -16.33
N ALA A 155 -4.50 7.29 -15.68
CA ALA A 155 -5.39 6.23 -16.17
C ALA A 155 -6.85 6.69 -16.26
N GLU A 156 -7.29 7.55 -15.34
CA GLU A 156 -8.62 8.14 -15.34
C GLU A 156 -8.83 9.07 -16.54
N ALA A 157 -7.81 9.84 -16.91
CA ALA A 157 -7.85 10.69 -18.10
C ALA A 157 -7.94 9.84 -19.38
N VAL A 158 -7.11 8.79 -19.51
CA VAL A 158 -7.18 7.84 -20.63
C VAL A 158 -8.58 7.20 -20.71
N THR A 159 -9.14 6.81 -19.58
CA THR A 159 -10.49 6.23 -19.51
C THR A 159 -11.54 7.19 -20.06
N GLU A 160 -11.52 8.45 -19.63
CA GLU A 160 -12.49 9.44 -20.10
C GLU A 160 -12.28 9.83 -21.57
N ILE A 161 -11.03 9.97 -22.03
CA ILE A 161 -10.71 10.23 -23.44
C ILE A 161 -11.32 9.13 -24.34
N PHE A 162 -11.23 7.86 -23.94
CA PHE A 162 -11.77 6.74 -24.70
C PHE A 162 -13.25 6.45 -24.47
N ALA A 163 -13.88 7.12 -23.50
CA ALA A 163 -15.32 7.11 -23.26
C ALA A 163 -16.04 8.25 -23.99
N ALA A 164 -15.32 9.32 -24.35
CA ALA A 164 -15.84 10.47 -25.07
C ALA A 164 -16.41 10.10 -26.45
N ASP A 165 -17.35 10.92 -26.93
CA ASP A 165 -17.89 10.80 -28.27
C ASP A 165 -16.80 10.98 -29.33
N LYS A 166 -16.96 10.29 -30.47
CA LYS A 166 -16.01 10.44 -31.59
C LYS A 166 -16.12 11.86 -32.15
N PRO A 167 -14.99 12.59 -32.29
CA PRO A 167 -15.01 13.93 -32.88
C PRO A 167 -15.44 13.86 -34.34
N GLY A 168 -16.24 14.84 -34.75
CA GLY A 168 -16.67 15.07 -36.13
C GLY A 168 -15.84 16.18 -36.76
N ASP A 169 -16.50 17.20 -37.31
CA ASP A 169 -15.84 18.41 -37.81
C ASP A 169 -15.35 19.35 -36.69
N THR A 170 -15.81 19.13 -35.47
CA THR A 170 -15.43 19.89 -34.28
C THR A 170 -14.81 18.96 -33.23
N PRO A 171 -13.81 19.44 -32.46
CA PRO A 171 -13.26 18.68 -31.35
C PRO A 171 -14.30 18.38 -30.27
N VAL A 172 -14.06 17.31 -29.50
CA VAL A 172 -14.84 16.96 -28.32
C VAL A 172 -14.00 17.24 -27.08
N HIS A 173 -14.58 17.94 -26.11
CA HIS A 173 -13.88 18.29 -24.89
C HIS A 173 -14.30 17.40 -23.73
N GLY A 174 -13.38 17.16 -22.81
CA GLY A 174 -13.68 16.46 -21.57
C GLY A 174 -12.63 16.74 -20.51
N GLY A 175 -12.85 16.17 -19.33
CA GLY A 175 -11.87 16.24 -18.27
C GLY A 175 -12.08 15.18 -17.21
N ALA A 176 -11.00 14.84 -16.51
CA ALA A 176 -10.97 13.78 -15.51
C ALA A 176 -10.15 14.20 -14.30
N SER A 177 -10.64 13.84 -13.10
CA SER A 177 -9.83 13.92 -11.88
C SER A 177 -8.95 12.68 -11.79
N ALA A 178 -7.65 12.88 -11.61
CA ALA A 178 -6.66 11.82 -11.49
C ALA A 178 -6.40 11.47 -10.02
N SER A 179 -6.01 10.22 -9.76
CA SER A 179 -5.72 9.74 -8.40
C SER A 179 -4.58 10.49 -7.68
N ASN A 180 -3.72 11.19 -8.43
CA ASN A 180 -2.65 12.02 -7.87
C ASN A 180 -3.14 13.40 -7.38
N GLY A 181 -4.42 13.74 -7.60
CA GLY A 181 -5.01 15.03 -7.26
C GLY A 181 -5.06 16.03 -8.42
N ASP A 182 -4.51 15.70 -9.59
CA ASP A 182 -4.60 16.60 -10.74
C ASP A 182 -5.99 16.51 -11.40
N TYR A 183 -6.36 17.57 -12.12
CA TYR A 183 -7.47 17.53 -13.06
C TYR A 183 -6.94 17.71 -14.48
N VAL A 184 -7.17 16.72 -15.32
CA VAL A 184 -6.76 16.74 -16.73
C VAL A 184 -7.93 17.23 -17.56
N LEU A 185 -7.76 18.35 -18.24
CA LEU A 185 -8.66 18.83 -19.29
C LEU A 185 -8.10 18.41 -20.65
N PHE A 186 -8.95 17.94 -21.56
CA PHE A 186 -8.52 17.52 -22.89
C PHE A 186 -9.44 18.02 -24.01
N GLU A 187 -8.85 18.19 -25.18
CA GLU A 187 -9.52 18.41 -26.45
C GLU A 187 -9.20 17.24 -27.40
N LEU A 188 -10.22 16.45 -27.69
CA LEU A 188 -10.13 15.29 -28.58
C LEU A 188 -10.39 15.74 -30.02
N ASN A 189 -9.31 15.82 -30.78
CA ASN A 189 -9.32 16.28 -32.17
C ASN A 189 -9.64 15.18 -33.18
N SER A 190 -9.17 13.95 -32.95
CA SER A 190 -9.39 12.83 -33.87
C SER A 190 -9.29 11.48 -33.17
N VAL A 191 -9.93 10.46 -33.73
CA VAL A 191 -9.81 9.08 -33.28
C VAL A 191 -9.42 8.18 -34.45
N ALA A 192 -8.54 7.22 -34.20
CA ALA A 192 -8.21 6.15 -35.14
C ALA A 192 -8.84 4.84 -34.65
N ALA A 193 -9.46 4.08 -35.57
CA ALA A 193 -9.90 2.73 -35.25
C ALA A 193 -8.67 1.85 -35.00
N GLY A 194 -8.71 1.05 -33.93
CA GLY A 194 -7.75 -0.03 -33.76
C GLY A 194 -7.93 -1.11 -34.81
N ASP A 195 -6.95 -2.00 -34.93
CA ASP A 195 -7.05 -3.15 -35.80
C ASP A 195 -8.22 -4.05 -35.38
N PRO A 196 -8.97 -4.62 -36.33
CA PRO A 196 -10.01 -5.58 -36.00
C PRO A 196 -9.40 -6.78 -35.28
N LEU A 197 -10.10 -7.26 -34.25
CA LEU A 197 -9.72 -8.48 -33.56
C LEU A 197 -9.77 -9.67 -34.53
N ASP A 198 -8.80 -10.57 -34.42
CA ASP A 198 -8.87 -11.87 -35.11
C ASP A 198 -9.88 -12.81 -34.43
N ASP A 199 -10.24 -13.91 -35.09
CA ASP A 199 -11.23 -14.87 -34.59
C ASP A 199 -10.85 -15.43 -33.21
N ALA A 200 -9.56 -15.61 -32.91
CA ALA A 200 -9.10 -16.14 -31.63
C ALA A 200 -9.26 -15.11 -30.51
N GLN A 201 -8.94 -13.84 -30.79
CA GLN A 201 -9.14 -12.71 -29.89
C GLN A 201 -10.64 -12.45 -29.65
N VAL A 202 -11.48 -12.59 -30.69
CA VAL A 202 -12.93 -12.51 -30.56
C VAL A 202 -13.45 -13.62 -29.65
N GLU A 203 -13.01 -14.87 -29.85
CA GLU A 203 -13.41 -15.98 -28.96
C GLU A 203 -12.97 -15.77 -27.50
N GLU A 204 -11.76 -15.25 -27.29
CA GLU A 204 -11.26 -14.93 -25.95
C GLU A 204 -12.11 -13.84 -25.29
N LEU A 205 -12.43 -12.77 -26.02
CA LEU A 205 -13.29 -11.70 -25.54
C LEU A 205 -14.69 -12.22 -25.19
N VAL A 206 -15.28 -13.06 -26.04
CA VAL A 206 -16.59 -13.68 -25.78
C VAL A 206 -16.54 -14.54 -24.52
N ARG A 207 -15.48 -15.34 -24.33
CA ARG A 207 -15.29 -16.13 -23.10
C ARG A 207 -15.13 -15.23 -21.87
N ALA A 208 -14.37 -14.15 -21.98
CA ALA A 208 -14.17 -13.21 -20.87
C ALA A 208 -15.48 -12.53 -20.45
N VAL A 209 -16.27 -12.03 -21.42
CA VAL A 209 -17.58 -11.41 -21.16
C VAL A 209 -18.55 -12.44 -20.56
N ALA A 210 -18.63 -13.65 -21.11
CA ALA A 210 -19.49 -14.70 -20.58
C ALA A 210 -19.15 -15.06 -19.12
N ASN A 211 -17.86 -15.11 -18.77
CA ASN A 211 -17.41 -15.34 -17.39
C ASN A 211 -17.80 -14.19 -16.46
N MET A 212 -17.65 -12.93 -16.89
CA MET A 212 -18.08 -11.77 -16.11
C MET A 212 -19.60 -11.77 -15.88
N GLU A 213 -20.39 -12.02 -16.92
CA GLU A 213 -21.85 -12.11 -16.82
C GLU A 213 -22.28 -13.25 -15.91
N PHE A 214 -21.67 -14.43 -16.03
CA PHE A 214 -21.96 -15.56 -15.14
C PHE A 214 -21.63 -15.25 -13.68
N ALA A 215 -20.48 -14.62 -13.42
CA ALA A 215 -20.10 -14.19 -12.07
C ALA A 215 -21.10 -13.17 -11.49
N ALA A 216 -21.50 -12.16 -12.28
CA ALA A 216 -22.50 -11.16 -11.88
C ALA A 216 -23.87 -11.81 -11.62
N TYR A 217 -24.29 -12.77 -12.45
CA TYR A 217 -25.52 -13.53 -12.26
C TYR A 217 -25.50 -14.35 -10.96
N ILE A 218 -24.41 -15.06 -10.67
CA ILE A 218 -24.23 -15.78 -9.41
C ILE A 218 -24.24 -14.83 -8.21
N ALA A 219 -23.58 -13.67 -8.31
CA ALA A 219 -23.58 -12.66 -7.26
C ALA A 219 -25.02 -12.17 -6.97
N ALA A 220 -25.78 -11.81 -8.00
CA ALA A 220 -27.17 -11.39 -7.88
C ALA A 220 -28.09 -12.50 -7.31
N LEU A 221 -27.85 -13.76 -7.68
CA LEU A 221 -28.58 -14.90 -7.10
C LEU A 221 -28.24 -15.10 -5.62
N ARG A 222 -26.97 -14.98 -5.23
CA ARG A 222 -26.54 -15.08 -3.83
C ARG A 222 -27.14 -13.98 -2.97
N GLU A 223 -27.21 -12.75 -3.48
CA GLU A 223 -27.83 -11.62 -2.79
C GLU A 223 -29.33 -11.86 -2.54
N LYS A 224 -30.03 -12.41 -3.54
CA LYS A 224 -31.48 -12.71 -3.43
C LYS A 224 -31.78 -13.99 -2.67
N ALA A 225 -30.83 -14.89 -2.53
CA ALA A 225 -31.00 -16.15 -1.83
C ALA A 225 -30.91 -15.93 -0.31
N LYS A 226 -31.84 -16.54 0.44
CA LYS A 226 -31.76 -16.58 1.90
C LYS A 226 -30.75 -17.65 2.33
N VAL A 227 -29.47 -17.30 2.31
CA VAL A 227 -28.37 -18.19 2.70
C VAL A 227 -28.04 -18.01 4.17
N VAL A 228 -28.07 -19.11 4.94
CA VAL A 228 -27.55 -19.16 6.32
C VAL A 228 -26.20 -19.86 6.27
N THR A 229 -25.11 -19.12 6.39
CA THR A 229 -23.76 -19.68 6.51
C THR A 229 -23.48 -20.08 7.96
N ARG A 230 -22.95 -21.29 8.18
CA ARG A 230 -22.44 -21.77 9.47
C ARG A 230 -20.91 -21.89 9.38
N PRO A 231 -20.16 -20.82 9.71
CA PRO A 231 -18.70 -20.75 9.51
C PRO A 231 -17.95 -21.90 10.20
N GLU A 232 -18.46 -22.37 11.34
CA GLU A 232 -17.91 -23.49 12.11
C GLU A 232 -17.87 -24.84 11.37
N LEU A 233 -18.59 -24.98 10.25
CA LEU A 233 -18.60 -26.19 9.42
C LEU A 233 -17.76 -26.07 8.14
N LEU A 234 -17.20 -24.89 7.86
CA LEU A 234 -16.48 -24.58 6.61
C LEU A 234 -14.95 -24.59 6.76
N SER A 235 -14.43 -24.80 7.97
CA SER A 235 -12.99 -24.91 8.26
C SER A 235 -12.56 -26.37 8.46
N GLN A 236 -12.63 -27.18 7.40
CA GLN A 236 -11.90 -28.46 7.31
C GLN A 236 -10.83 -28.38 6.23
#